data_AF-A0A2H0QSH7-F1
#
_entry.id   AF-A0A2H0QSH7-F1
#
_cell.length_a   1.000
_cell.length_b   1.000
_cell.length_c   1.000
_cell.angle_alpha   90.00
_cell.angle_beta   90.00
_cell.angle_gamma   90.00
#
_symmetry.space_group_name_H-M   'P 1'
#
loop_
_entity.id
_entity.type
_entity.pdbx_description
1 polymer ?
#
loop_
_entity_poly.entity_id
_entity_poly.type
_entity_poly.pdbx_seq_one_letter_code
_entity_poly.pdbx_strand_id
1 'polypeptide(L)'
;MVCSSYEIEAYVATITYYRYMKVLGIDFGTKNIGIAVSDIDGKVAFPKTVYKRDDTVILYVKKLTEEEQISKVVIGMPKNVPETWQQDVIHFRDALIAEGIDVIMQDESFSSHEANHSAHQFGIKNITDASAAAIILQRYLDKQHGND
;
A
#
# COMPACT_ATOMS: atom_id res chain seq x y z
N MET A 1 11.49 38.37 -14.46
CA MET A 1 10.15 37.84 -14.13
C MET A 1 10.31 37.14 -12.79
N VAL A 2 9.88 37.78 -11.70
CA VAL A 2 10.03 37.25 -10.34
C VAL A 2 8.65 36.75 -9.94
N CYS A 3 8.50 35.46 -9.63
CA CYS A 3 7.25 34.92 -9.12
C CYS A 3 6.84 35.65 -7.84
N SER A 4 5.54 35.86 -7.67
CA SER A 4 4.97 36.46 -6.46
C SER A 4 5.25 35.58 -5.25
N SER A 5 5.36 36.17 -4.06
CA SER A 5 5.50 35.42 -2.80
C SER A 5 4.37 34.39 -2.61
N TYR A 6 3.15 34.72 -3.06
CA TYR A 6 2.00 33.80 -3.05
C TYR A 6 2.18 32.59 -3.97
N GLU A 7 2.81 32.77 -5.14
CA GLU A 7 3.07 31.67 -6.07
C GLU A 7 4.12 30.71 -5.50
N ILE A 8 5.12 31.25 -4.80
CA ILE A 8 6.14 30.44 -4.11
C ILE A 8 5.52 29.70 -2.92
N GLU A 9 4.73 30.36 -2.08
CA GLU A 9 4.06 29.71 -0.95
C GLU A 9 3.10 28.60 -1.40
N ALA A 10 2.27 28.85 -2.42
CA ALA A 10 1.39 27.84 -2.98
C ALA A 10 2.18 26.66 -3.56
N TYR A 11 3.29 26.92 -4.26
CA TYR A 11 4.15 25.87 -4.81
C TYR A 11 4.82 25.04 -3.71
N VAL A 12 5.38 25.68 -2.69
CA VAL A 12 6.02 25.00 -1.55
C VAL A 12 4.99 24.21 -0.74
N ALA A 13 3.80 24.77 -0.48
CA ALA A 13 2.71 24.06 0.18
C ALA A 13 2.27 22.83 -0.64
N THR A 14 2.19 22.98 -1.96
CA THR A 14 1.85 21.88 -2.87
C THR A 14 2.91 20.78 -2.82
N ILE A 15 4.20 21.10 -2.96
CA ILE A 15 5.29 20.11 -2.88
C ILE A 15 5.31 19.44 -1.50
N THR A 16 5.17 20.23 -0.43
CA THR A 16 5.18 19.73 0.95
C THR A 16 3.99 18.79 1.18
N TYR A 17 2.79 19.15 0.72
CA TYR A 17 1.60 18.31 0.79
C TYR A 17 1.78 16.98 0.03
N TYR A 18 2.34 17.01 -1.18
CA TYR A 18 2.65 15.79 -1.94
C TYR A 18 3.72 14.90 -1.28
N ARG A 19 4.53 15.45 -0.36
CA ARG A 19 5.49 14.65 0.44
C ARG A 19 4.88 14.03 1.69
N TYR A 20 3.72 14.50 2.14
CA TYR A 20 3.05 14.05 3.37
C TYR A 20 1.85 13.13 3.09
N MET A 21 2.00 12.22 2.14
CA MET A 21 0.92 11.38 1.67
C MET A 21 1.11 9.96 2.16
N LYS A 22 0.27 9.55 3.11
CA LYS A 22 0.24 8.17 3.56
C LYS A 22 -0.21 7.25 2.41
N VAL A 23 0.36 6.05 2.41
CA VAL A 23 0.05 4.99 1.45
C VAL A 23 -0.43 3.77 2.23
N LEU A 24 -1.42 3.07 1.70
CA LEU A 24 -1.95 1.84 2.28
C LEU A 24 -1.49 0.65 1.44
N GLY A 25 -1.02 -0.40 2.09
CA GLY A 25 -0.63 -1.66 1.47
C GLY A 25 -1.66 -2.76 1.72
N ILE A 26 -1.94 -3.57 0.70
CA ILE A 26 -2.85 -4.71 0.78
C ILE A 26 -2.15 -5.97 0.26
N ASP A 27 -2.20 -7.03 1.07
CA ASP A 27 -1.95 -8.41 0.65
C ASP A 27 -3.30 -9.13 0.54
N PHE A 28 -3.71 -9.47 -0.68
CA PHE A 28 -5.03 -10.05 -0.95
C PHE A 28 -4.97 -11.58 -0.94
N GLY A 29 -5.02 -12.16 0.26
CA GLY A 29 -5.04 -13.60 0.48
C GLY A 29 -6.39 -14.27 0.15
N THR A 30 -6.39 -15.61 0.13
CA THR A 30 -7.60 -16.40 -0.16
C THR A 30 -8.66 -16.37 0.94
N LYS A 31 -8.25 -16.17 2.20
CA LYS A 31 -9.15 -16.14 3.38
C LYS A 31 -9.13 -14.79 4.11
N ASN A 32 -7.94 -14.19 4.14
CA ASN A 32 -7.66 -12.98 4.88
C ASN A 32 -7.00 -11.97 3.96
N ILE A 33 -7.16 -10.71 4.30
CA ILE A 33 -6.58 -9.57 3.62
C ILE A 33 -5.67 -8.86 4.63
N GLY A 34 -4.37 -8.90 4.37
CA GLY A 34 -3.39 -8.16 5.15
C GLY A 34 -3.45 -6.68 4.81
N ILE A 35 -3.38 -5.82 5.83
CA ILE A 35 -3.42 -4.37 5.64
C ILE A 35 -2.25 -3.73 6.37
N ALA A 36 -1.55 -2.84 5.68
CA ALA A 36 -0.44 -2.04 6.18
C ALA A 36 -0.63 -0.56 5.82
N VAL A 37 0.02 0.33 6.57
CA VAL A 37 0.02 1.77 6.30
C VAL A 37 1.43 2.32 6.43
N SER A 38 1.77 3.31 5.60
CA SER A 38 3.04 4.03 5.75
C SER A 38 2.99 5.03 6.90
N ASP A 39 4.16 5.54 7.30
CA ASP A 39 4.26 6.81 8.01
C ASP A 39 3.81 7.99 7.12
N ILE A 40 3.69 9.16 7.74
CA ILE A 40 3.23 10.39 7.09
C ILE A 40 4.15 10.82 5.95
N ASP A 41 5.44 10.51 6.05
CA ASP A 41 6.45 10.82 5.02
C ASP A 41 6.46 9.81 3.86
N GLY A 42 5.67 8.73 3.93
CA GLY A 42 5.65 7.67 2.93
C GLY A 42 6.97 6.90 2.81
N LYS A 43 7.75 6.79 3.89
CA LYS A 43 9.07 6.14 3.89
C LYS A 43 9.05 4.74 4.49
N VAL A 44 8.26 4.53 5.54
CA VAL A 44 8.28 3.28 6.32
C VAL A 44 6.89 2.70 6.40
N ALA A 45 6.74 1.43 6.04
CA ALA A 45 5.50 0.67 6.13
C ALA A 45 5.36 -0.05 7.48
N PHE A 46 4.16 -0.03 8.03
CA PHE A 46 3.81 -0.70 9.28
C PHE A 46 2.60 -1.62 9.10
N PRO A 47 2.63 -2.85 9.65
CA PRO A 47 1.45 -3.71 9.67
C PRO A 47 0.34 -3.03 10.49
N LYS A 48 -0.87 -2.99 9.95
CA LYS A 48 -2.03 -2.32 10.56
C LYS A 48 -3.02 -3.31 11.13
N THR A 49 -3.51 -4.23 10.29
CA THR A 49 -4.51 -5.23 10.69
C THR A 49 -4.61 -6.37 9.69
N VAL A 50 -5.31 -7.44 10.08
CA VAL A 50 -5.77 -8.50 9.19
C VAL A 50 -7.29 -8.43 9.12
N TYR A 51 -7.84 -8.34 7.91
CA TYR A 51 -9.27 -8.29 7.66
C TYR A 51 -9.74 -9.61 7.05
N LYS A 52 -10.95 -10.06 7.37
CA LYS A 52 -11.52 -11.25 6.73
C LYS A 52 -11.92 -10.92 5.30
N ARG A 53 -11.64 -11.80 4.34
CA ARG A 53 -12.13 -11.63 2.97
C ARG A 53 -13.65 -11.86 2.93
N ASP A 54 -14.41 -10.77 2.90
CA ASP A 54 -15.86 -10.74 2.71
C ASP A 54 -16.30 -9.44 2.01
N ASP A 55 -17.59 -9.30 1.72
CA ASP A 55 -18.14 -8.20 0.92
C ASP A 55 -17.99 -6.81 1.58
N THR A 56 -17.63 -6.74 2.86
CA THR A 56 -17.53 -5.48 3.61
C THR A 56 -16.15 -4.84 3.53
N VAL A 57 -15.15 -5.55 2.98
CA VAL A 57 -13.77 -5.06 2.93
C VAL A 57 -13.60 -3.77 2.12
N ILE A 58 -14.38 -3.58 1.06
CA ILE A 58 -14.31 -2.35 0.23
C ILE A 58 -14.71 -1.12 1.05
N LEU A 59 -15.80 -1.23 1.82
CA LEU A 59 -16.26 -0.17 2.73
C LEU A 59 -15.25 0.09 3.84
N TYR A 60 -14.63 -0.98 4.37
CA TYR A 60 -13.57 -0.85 5.36
C TYR A 60 -12.37 -0.07 4.82
N VAL A 61 -11.86 -0.45 3.63
CA VAL A 61 -10.72 0.22 2.99
C VAL A 61 -11.07 1.68 2.69
N LYS A 62 -12.24 1.95 2.11
CA LYS A 62 -12.71 3.32 1.85
C LYS A 62 -12.68 4.18 3.11
N LYS A 63 -13.32 3.71 4.19
CA LYS A 63 -13.33 4.41 5.47
C LYS A 63 -11.91 4.66 5.98
N LEU A 64 -11.05 3.65 5.91
CA LEU A 64 -9.66 3.78 6.34
C LEU A 64 -8.88 4.80 5.51
N THR A 65 -9.13 4.87 4.19
CA THR A 65 -8.49 5.86 3.33
C THR A 65 -8.89 7.30 3.69
N GLU A 66 -10.15 7.51 4.04
CA GLU A 66 -10.66 8.82 4.47
C GLU A 66 -10.11 9.20 5.87
N GLU A 67 -10.17 8.28 6.84
CA GLU A 67 -9.75 8.55 8.22
C GLU A 67 -8.24 8.81 8.36
N GLU A 68 -7.42 8.06 7.62
CA GLU A 68 -5.95 8.16 7.71
C GLU A 68 -5.35 9.05 6.61
N GLN A 69 -6.19 9.73 5.82
CA GLN A 69 -5.76 10.60 4.70
C GLN A 69 -4.82 9.85 3.73
N ILE A 70 -5.18 8.62 3.39
CA ILE A 70 -4.43 7.79 2.46
C ILE A 70 -4.61 8.34 1.05
N SER A 71 -3.48 8.62 0.41
CA SER A 71 -3.45 9.12 -0.97
C SER A 71 -3.62 8.03 -2.03
N LYS A 72 -3.22 6.80 -1.68
CA LYS A 72 -3.01 5.71 -2.62
C LYS A 72 -3.02 4.36 -1.91
N VAL A 73 -3.58 3.36 -2.59
CA VAL A 73 -3.57 1.97 -2.18
C VAL A 73 -2.64 1.17 -3.10
N VAL A 74 -1.77 0.36 -2.51
CA VAL A 74 -0.88 -0.56 -3.20
C VAL A 74 -1.34 -1.97 -2.92
N ILE A 75 -1.67 -2.73 -3.96
CA ILE A 75 -2.14 -4.11 -3.85
C ILE A 75 -1.06 -5.01 -4.44
N GLY A 76 -0.63 -5.99 -3.66
CA GLY A 76 0.25 -7.02 -4.16
C GLY A 76 -0.43 -7.90 -5.22
N MET A 77 0.26 -8.13 -6.33
CA MET A 77 -0.19 -9.01 -7.40
C MET A 77 0.50 -10.37 -7.25
N PRO A 78 -0.22 -11.41 -6.79
CA PRO A 78 0.37 -12.73 -6.59
C PRO A 78 0.76 -13.34 -7.94
N LYS A 79 1.99 -13.83 -8.03
CA LYS A 79 2.49 -14.59 -9.19
C LYS A 79 2.50 -16.08 -8.90
N ASN A 80 2.32 -16.88 -9.96
CA ASN A 80 2.29 -18.34 -9.90
C ASN A 80 1.12 -18.91 -9.07
N VAL A 81 0.04 -18.14 -8.91
CA VAL A 81 -1.23 -18.59 -8.31
C VAL A 81 -2.25 -18.90 -9.40
N PRO A 82 -3.32 -19.68 -9.10
CA PRO A 82 -4.38 -19.95 -10.07
C PRO A 82 -4.95 -18.66 -10.67
N GLU A 83 -5.32 -18.71 -11.95
CA GLU A 83 -5.89 -17.57 -12.68
C GLU A 83 -7.12 -16.99 -11.97
N THR A 84 -7.94 -17.85 -11.35
CA THR A 84 -9.12 -17.44 -10.58
C THR A 84 -8.77 -16.49 -9.43
N TRP A 85 -7.65 -16.72 -8.73
CA TRP A 85 -7.21 -15.82 -7.66
C TRP A 85 -6.68 -14.50 -8.25
N GLN A 86 -5.96 -14.53 -9.38
CA GLN A 86 -5.54 -13.28 -10.04
C GLN A 86 -6.75 -12.44 -10.47
N GLN A 87 -7.80 -13.08 -10.99
CA GLN A 87 -9.07 -12.41 -11.32
C GLN A 87 -9.76 -11.83 -10.09
N ASP A 88 -9.75 -12.53 -8.95
CA ASP A 88 -10.29 -11.99 -7.69
C ASP A 88 -9.57 -10.71 -7.25
N VAL A 89 -8.24 -10.67 -7.35
CA VAL A 89 -7.44 -9.48 -7.03
C VAL A 89 -7.77 -8.32 -7.98
N ILE A 90 -7.94 -8.63 -9.27
CA ILE A 90 -8.34 -7.65 -10.30
C ILE A 90 -9.73 -7.07 -10.00
N HIS A 91 -10.71 -7.91 -9.67
CA HIS A 91 -12.05 -7.43 -9.31
C HIS A 91 -12.03 -6.58 -8.04
N PHE A 92 -11.22 -6.97 -7.05
CA PHE A 92 -11.05 -6.19 -5.83
C PHE A 92 -10.42 -4.82 -6.10
N ARG A 93 -9.40 -4.74 -6.95
CA ARG A 93 -8.82 -3.48 -7.46
C ARG A 93 -9.89 -2.61 -8.11
N ASP A 94 -10.66 -3.17 -9.04
CA ASP A 94 -11.66 -2.41 -9.80
C ASP A 94 -12.78 -1.88 -8.91
N ALA A 95 -13.19 -2.65 -7.89
CA ALA A 95 -14.15 -2.20 -6.89
C ALA A 95 -13.61 -1.01 -6.06
N LEU A 96 -12.33 -1.00 -5.68
CA LEU A 96 -11.73 0.14 -4.99
C LEU A 96 -11.64 1.39 -5.89
N ILE A 97 -11.28 1.21 -7.17
CA ILE A 97 -11.26 2.30 -8.15
C ILE A 97 -12.67 2.89 -8.34
N ALA A 98 -13.71 2.06 -8.36
CA ALA A 98 -15.10 2.52 -8.45
C ALA A 98 -15.53 3.37 -7.25
N GLU A 99 -14.90 3.18 -6.08
CA GLU A 99 -15.09 4.03 -4.90
C GLU A 99 -14.25 5.32 -4.92
N GLY A 100 -13.50 5.58 -5.99
CA GLY A 100 -12.68 6.78 -6.17
C GLY A 100 -11.28 6.68 -5.54
N ILE A 101 -10.82 5.48 -5.21
CA ILE A 101 -9.51 5.25 -4.60
C ILE A 101 -8.45 5.09 -5.70
N ASP A 102 -7.32 5.78 -5.58
CA ASP A 102 -6.16 5.56 -6.45
C ASP A 102 -5.45 4.26 -6.06
N VAL A 103 -5.33 3.33 -7.02
CA VAL A 103 -4.82 1.97 -6.78
C VAL A 103 -3.66 1.66 -7.71
N ILE A 104 -2.56 1.17 -7.14
CA ILE A 104 -1.41 0.63 -7.87
C ILE A 104 -1.26 -0.87 -7.58
N MET A 105 -1.01 -1.65 -8.63
CA MET A 105 -0.62 -3.06 -8.50
C MET A 105 0.89 -3.16 -8.36
N GLN A 106 1.36 -3.77 -7.27
CA GLN A 106 2.78 -4.05 -7.03
C GLN A 106 3.07 -5.51 -7.35
N ASP A 107 4.09 -5.74 -8.17
CA ASP A 107 4.53 -7.08 -8.52
C ASP A 107 5.19 -7.79 -7.31
N GLU A 108 4.67 -8.97 -6.93
CA GLU A 108 5.17 -9.77 -5.81
C GLU A 108 6.28 -10.76 -6.17
N SER A 109 6.90 -10.65 -7.36
CA SER A 109 8.00 -11.54 -7.80
C SER A 109 9.19 -11.52 -6.84
N PHE A 110 9.14 -12.34 -5.80
CA PHE A 110 10.21 -12.44 -4.84
C PHE A 110 10.34 -13.88 -4.36
N SER A 111 11.58 -14.28 -4.10
CA SER A 111 11.86 -15.58 -3.51
C SER A 111 11.49 -15.55 -2.02
N SER A 112 11.09 -16.69 -1.47
CA SER A 112 10.87 -16.88 -0.03
C SER A 112 12.08 -16.46 0.83
N HIS A 113 13.29 -16.41 0.24
CA HIS A 113 14.52 -15.99 0.90
C HIS A 113 14.53 -14.49 1.23
N GLU A 114 14.12 -13.66 0.29
CA GLU A 114 14.09 -12.19 0.45
C GLU A 114 12.95 -11.74 1.37
N ALA A 115 11.80 -12.44 1.34
CA ALA A 115 10.73 -12.20 2.31
C ALA A 115 11.19 -12.46 3.75
N ASN A 116 11.95 -13.53 3.99
CA ASN A 116 12.56 -13.81 5.30
C ASN A 116 13.62 -12.78 5.68
N HIS A 117 14.46 -12.35 4.73
CA HIS A 117 15.48 -11.33 4.99
C HIS A 117 14.86 -9.98 5.38
N SER A 118 13.85 -9.51 4.62
CA SER A 118 13.09 -8.31 4.95
C SER A 118 12.40 -8.45 6.30
N ALA A 119 11.70 -9.57 6.56
CA ALA A 119 11.05 -9.81 7.85
C ALA A 119 12.05 -9.72 9.03
N HIS A 120 13.25 -10.28 8.88
CA HIS A 120 14.31 -10.15 9.88
C HIS A 120 14.78 -8.69 10.06
N GLN A 121 14.96 -7.95 8.97
CA GLN A 121 15.36 -6.54 9.00
C GLN A 121 14.33 -5.65 9.72
N PHE A 122 13.04 -5.97 9.58
CA PHE A 122 11.94 -5.30 10.28
C PHE A 122 11.63 -5.88 11.66
N GLY A 123 12.41 -6.86 12.15
CA GLY A 123 12.21 -7.47 13.47
C GLY A 123 10.95 -8.34 13.58
N ILE A 124 10.37 -8.76 12.46
CA ILE A 124 9.15 -9.56 12.37
C ILE A 124 9.50 -11.03 12.60
N LYS A 125 9.20 -11.55 13.79
CA LYS A 125 9.50 -12.94 14.17
C LYS A 125 8.54 -13.98 13.56
N ASN A 126 7.30 -13.57 13.27
CA ASN A 126 6.27 -14.40 12.65
C ASN A 126 5.61 -13.58 11.53
N ILE A 127 5.65 -14.08 10.30
CA ILE A 127 4.99 -13.44 9.16
C ILE A 127 3.49 -13.69 9.30
N THR A 128 2.75 -12.63 9.59
CA THR A 128 1.27 -12.59 9.52
C THR A 128 0.86 -11.96 8.19
N ASP A 129 -0.42 -12.09 7.81
CA ASP A 129 -0.94 -11.45 6.59
C ASP A 129 -0.70 -9.92 6.61
N ALA A 130 -0.83 -9.26 7.78
CA ALA A 130 -0.55 -7.84 7.93
C ALA A 130 0.94 -7.50 7.72
N SER A 131 1.85 -8.38 8.15
CA SER A 131 3.28 -8.23 7.93
C SER A 131 3.65 -8.41 6.45
N ALA A 132 2.99 -9.34 5.75
CA ALA A 132 3.16 -9.51 4.31
C ALA A 132 2.74 -8.24 3.54
N ALA A 133 1.59 -7.66 3.91
CA ALA A 133 1.15 -6.37 3.36
C ALA A 133 2.15 -5.24 3.62
N ALA A 134 2.81 -5.22 4.79
CA ALA A 134 3.84 -4.23 5.10
C ALA A 134 5.09 -4.40 4.23
N ILE A 135 5.50 -5.64 3.95
CA ILE A 135 6.63 -5.93 3.06
C ILE A 135 6.32 -5.49 1.62
N ILE A 136 5.12 -5.79 1.12
CA ILE A 136 4.66 -5.34 -0.21
C ILE A 136 4.70 -3.81 -0.29
N LEU A 137 4.14 -3.14 0.72
CA LEU A 137 4.12 -1.69 0.76
C LEU A 137 5.53 -1.11 0.82
N GLN A 138 6.40 -1.63 1.70
CA GLN A 138 7.76 -1.13 1.85
C GLN A 138 8.53 -1.18 0.54
N ARG A 139 8.43 -2.27 -0.21
CA ARG A 139 9.08 -2.39 -1.53
C ARG A 139 8.60 -1.34 -2.51
N TYR A 140 7.29 -1.08 -2.53
CA TYR A 140 6.76 0.00 -3.35
C TYR A 140 7.36 1.36 -2.93
N LEU A 141 7.43 1.64 -1.62
CA LEU A 141 8.01 2.89 -1.12
C LEU A 141 9.51 3.00 -1.44
N ASP A 142 10.29 1.94 -1.26
CA ASP A 142 11.73 1.91 -1.55
C ASP A 142 11.99 2.19 -3.03
N LYS A 143 11.21 1.58 -3.94
CA LYS A 143 11.26 1.84 -5.38
C LYS A 143 10.96 3.29 -5.74
N GLN A 144 9.97 3.92 -5.09
CA GLN A 144 9.65 5.33 -5.31
C GLN A 144 10.80 6.25 -4.86
N HIS A 145 11.58 5.84 -3.86
CA HIS A 145 12.72 6.60 -3.33
C HIS A 145 14.05 6.27 -3.99
N GLY A 146 14.10 5.29 -4.90
CA GLY A 146 15.33 4.85 -5.56
C GLY A 146 16.25 4.02 -4.65
N ASN A 147 15.67 3.33 -3.66
CA ASN A 147 16.37 2.49 -2.69
C ASN A 147 16.26 0.97 -2.98
N ASP A 148 15.87 0.60 -4.21
CA ASP A 148 15.76 -0.79 -4.68
C ASP A 148 17.13 -1.48 -4.83
#